data_AF-A0A916LY74-F1
#
_entry.id   AF-A0A916LY74-F1
#
_cell.length_a   1.000
_cell.length_b   1.000
_cell.length_c   1.000
_cell.angle_alpha   90.00
_cell.angle_beta   90.00
_cell.angle_gamma   90.00
#
_symmetry.space_group_name_H-M   'P 1'
#
loop_
_entity.id
_entity.type
_entity.pdbx_description
1 polymer ?
#
loop_
_entity_poly.entity_id
_entity_poly.type
_entity_poly.pdbx_seq_one_letter_code
_entity_poly.pdbx_strand_id
1 'polypeptide(L)'
;MIKHWFSLKSLVMGAAIAALIFGVVAPKVITNAQDGSTDWQSIMAQRGLTEADLRAAVMTYTPSGVMDEYVMFASAGQGGQVLAIGMPSMRLLRLISVFTPESWQGYGYGAGNEILDQGNIDGKEIRWGDTHHPALSETNGEYDGQWLFIGDKANGRVAVIDLRDFETKQIVHNPAFLNDHGGTFVTPNTEYIVEGGQYGLPLGGDYAPIENYKDAYSGMITFWKFDRETGRIDMSKSFAMELPPYWQDLCDSGKSVSEGWVFCNSFNAEMATGGIEKGNPPFEAGVSRGAVDYLHMINLKAAEAVFQAGGAVDVKGFKVIPLEKSIEAGLLYLAPEPRSPHGADVTPKGDFIVIGGKLDPHVTIYSFAKMMAAIAAGPTEKDAFGVPVLSLESVMETQVELGLGPLHTVFDDQGYAYTSLFLDSAVARWSIGAEGYRPQDGWKLINKTPVQYNVGHLAAAEGDTATPDGRFLVALNKWSVDRFLTTGPLLPQNLQLIDISQPGDKTQILYDLPITGAEPHY
;
A
#
# COMPACT_ATOMS: atom_id res chain seq x y z
N MET A 1 -56.58 37.55 -0.97
CA MET A 1 -57.21 38.38 0.08
C MET A 1 -56.10 39.05 0.87
N ILE A 2 -56.12 40.41 0.93
CA ILE A 2 -55.43 41.31 1.89
C ILE A 2 -53.89 41.25 1.86
N LYS A 3 -53.10 42.08 1.13
CA LYS A 3 -52.89 43.56 1.06
C LYS A 3 -52.52 44.24 2.38
N HIS A 4 -51.33 44.87 2.44
CA HIS A 4 -50.96 46.27 2.87
C HIS A 4 -49.40 46.36 2.86
N TRP A 5 -48.66 47.10 2.02
CA TRP A 5 -48.49 48.58 1.80
C TRP A 5 -48.11 49.34 3.08
N PHE A 6 -46.93 49.98 3.23
CA PHE A 6 -46.41 51.26 2.68
C PHE A 6 -44.98 51.47 3.29
N SER A 7 -44.03 52.32 2.87
CA SER A 7 -43.79 53.21 1.72
C SER A 7 -42.32 53.68 1.75
N LEU A 8 -41.72 53.91 0.58
CA LEU A 8 -40.53 54.74 0.36
C LEU A 8 -40.79 56.23 0.71
N LYS A 9 -39.78 56.92 1.26
CA LYS A 9 -39.49 58.32 0.92
C LYS A 9 -37.98 58.52 0.78
N SER A 10 -37.65 59.36 -0.19
CA SER A 10 -36.42 59.53 -0.94
C SER A 10 -35.74 60.88 -0.65
N LEU A 11 -34.66 61.17 -1.43
CA LEU A 11 -33.87 62.41 -1.61
C LEU A 11 -32.66 62.58 -0.67
N VAL A 12 -31.46 63.04 -1.05
CA VAL A 12 -30.90 63.66 -2.28
C VAL A 12 -29.36 63.63 -2.12
N MET A 13 -28.62 63.13 -3.11
CA MET A 13 -27.71 63.85 -4.02
C MET A 13 -26.58 64.67 -3.37
N GLY A 14 -25.34 64.31 -3.70
CA GLY A 14 -24.13 65.07 -3.40
C GLY A 14 -22.89 64.43 -3.98
N ALA A 15 -22.76 64.48 -5.32
CA ALA A 15 -21.52 64.14 -6.01
C ALA A 15 -20.56 65.35 -5.96
N ALA A 16 -19.33 65.13 -5.52
CA ALA A 16 -18.22 66.06 -5.74
C ALA A 16 -17.05 65.27 -6.33
N ILE A 17 -16.83 65.48 -7.63
CA ILE A 17 -15.66 65.04 -8.38
C ILE A 17 -14.56 66.08 -8.12
N ALA A 18 -13.43 65.64 -7.60
CA ALA A 18 -12.17 66.40 -7.68
C ALA A 18 -11.09 65.44 -8.20
N ALA A 19 -10.70 65.64 -9.46
CA ALA A 19 -9.53 65.02 -10.05
C ALA A 19 -8.28 65.81 -9.63
N LEU A 20 -7.27 65.13 -9.08
CA LEU A 20 -5.90 65.65 -9.01
C LEU A 20 -4.87 64.51 -8.94
N ILE A 21 -4.28 64.26 -10.12
CA ILE A 21 -2.87 64.01 -10.43
C ILE A 21 -2.12 62.86 -9.73
N PHE A 22 -1.60 61.98 -10.59
CA PHE A 22 -0.69 60.87 -10.37
C PHE A 22 0.54 61.20 -9.50
N GLY A 23 0.80 60.33 -8.52
CA GLY A 23 2.09 60.12 -7.88
C GLY A 23 2.27 58.64 -7.58
N VAL A 24 3.13 57.97 -8.34
CA VAL A 24 3.51 56.57 -8.14
C VAL A 24 4.28 56.41 -6.84
N VAL A 25 3.74 55.67 -5.87
CA VAL A 25 4.50 54.89 -4.88
C VAL A 25 3.66 53.66 -4.56
N ALA A 26 4.14 52.47 -4.94
CA ALA A 26 3.55 51.22 -4.46
C ALA A 26 3.54 51.24 -2.92
N PRO A 27 2.47 50.84 -2.22
CA PRO A 27 2.58 50.63 -0.79
C PRO A 27 3.55 49.47 -0.60
N LYS A 28 4.80 49.79 -0.21
CA LYS A 28 5.54 48.88 0.66
C LYS A 28 4.60 48.65 1.83
N VAL A 29 4.07 47.44 1.94
CA VAL A 29 3.55 46.94 3.21
C VAL A 29 4.77 46.88 4.11
N ILE A 30 5.08 48.02 4.74
CA ILE A 30 5.84 48.06 5.96
C ILE A 30 4.84 47.56 6.99
N THR A 31 4.89 46.27 7.27
CA THR A 31 4.30 45.74 8.49
C THR A 31 4.96 46.53 9.62
N ASN A 32 4.21 47.47 10.21
CA ASN A 32 4.58 48.03 11.49
C ASN A 32 4.65 46.85 12.45
N ALA A 33 5.88 46.50 12.85
CA ALA A 33 6.13 45.63 13.97
C ALA A 33 5.39 46.22 15.17
N GLN A 34 4.31 45.56 15.57
CA GLN A 34 3.72 45.80 16.88
C GLN A 34 4.69 45.22 17.90
N ASP A 35 5.38 46.14 18.55
CA ASP A 35 6.11 45.94 19.78
C ASP A 35 5.12 45.50 20.86
N GLY A 36 5.34 44.29 21.39
CA GLY A 36 4.44 43.60 22.32
C GLY A 36 4.77 42.13 22.35
N SER A 37 5.93 41.78 22.89
CA SER A 37 6.39 40.40 23.17
C SER A 37 5.86 39.34 22.21
N THR A 38 6.59 39.07 21.13
CA THR A 38 6.49 37.83 20.33
C THR A 38 6.95 36.62 21.15
N ASP A 39 6.35 36.45 22.32
CA ASP A 39 6.73 35.43 23.24
C ASP A 39 5.93 34.18 22.90
N TRP A 40 6.53 33.26 22.14
CA TRP A 40 5.96 31.96 21.82
C TRP A 40 5.52 31.21 23.09
N GLN A 41 6.07 31.54 24.26
CA GLN A 41 5.66 31.02 25.56
C GLN A 41 4.24 31.48 25.92
N SER A 42 3.85 32.70 25.55
CA SER A 42 2.48 33.20 25.74
C SER A 42 1.47 32.49 24.84
N ILE A 43 1.83 32.22 23.58
CA ILE A 43 0.99 31.45 22.63
C ILE A 43 0.86 30.01 23.13
N MET A 44 1.97 29.40 23.56
CA MET A 44 2.01 28.07 24.14
C MET A 44 1.08 27.97 25.35
N ALA A 45 1.18 28.91 26.29
CA ALA A 45 0.31 28.96 27.47
C ALA A 45 -1.16 29.19 27.11
N GLN A 46 -1.47 30.12 26.20
CA GLN A 46 -2.85 30.45 25.80
C GLN A 46 -3.56 29.26 25.14
N ARG A 47 -2.81 28.48 24.34
CA ARG A 47 -3.35 27.31 23.64
C ARG A 47 -3.21 26.01 24.42
N GLY A 48 -2.55 26.03 25.58
CA GLY A 48 -2.25 24.83 26.37
C GLY A 48 -1.31 23.85 25.65
N LEU A 49 -0.39 24.35 24.82
CA LEU A 49 0.56 23.54 24.06
C LEU A 49 1.77 23.16 24.91
N THR A 50 2.37 22.03 24.57
CA THR A 50 3.65 21.56 25.12
C THR A 50 4.81 21.97 24.20
N GLU A 51 6.05 21.82 24.68
CA GLU A 51 7.24 21.99 23.82
C GLU A 51 7.27 20.97 22.67
N ALA A 52 6.74 19.76 22.89
CA ALA A 52 6.61 18.75 21.85
C ALA A 52 5.64 19.21 20.75
N ASP A 53 4.51 19.82 21.12
CA ASP A 53 3.54 20.37 20.15
C ASP A 53 4.16 21.50 19.31
N LEU A 54 4.96 22.38 19.94
CA LEU A 54 5.68 23.42 19.22
C LEU A 54 6.72 22.82 18.26
N ARG A 55 7.46 21.79 18.69
CA ARG A 55 8.38 21.06 17.82
C ARG A 55 7.65 20.46 16.63
N ALA A 56 6.54 19.77 16.87
CA ALA A 56 5.71 19.18 15.82
C ALA A 56 5.22 20.23 14.81
N ALA A 57 4.72 21.38 15.31
CA ALA A 57 4.28 22.49 14.47
C ALA A 57 5.41 23.06 13.62
N VAL A 58 6.63 23.22 14.16
CA VAL A 58 7.78 23.72 13.40
C VAL A 58 8.28 22.70 12.38
N MET A 59 8.29 21.41 12.72
CA MET A 59 8.71 20.33 11.83
C MET A 59 7.77 20.14 10.63
N THR A 60 6.50 20.52 10.76
CA THR A 60 5.46 20.34 9.72
C THR A 60 5.09 21.64 9.01
N TYR A 61 5.55 22.78 9.52
CA TYR A 61 5.28 24.07 8.90
C TYR A 61 6.14 24.30 7.65
N THR A 62 5.51 24.25 6.48
CA THR A 62 6.12 24.61 5.20
C THR A 62 5.63 26.00 4.76
N PRO A 63 6.48 27.05 4.76
CA PRO A 63 6.08 28.40 4.39
C PRO A 63 5.57 28.54 2.96
N SER A 64 4.86 29.65 2.69
CA SER A 64 4.44 29.97 1.31
C SER A 64 5.63 30.06 0.36
N GLY A 65 5.53 29.38 -0.78
CA GLY A 65 6.59 29.33 -1.80
C GLY A 65 7.70 28.31 -1.52
N VAL A 66 7.63 27.58 -0.41
CA VAL A 66 8.56 26.47 -0.10
C VAL A 66 7.90 25.15 -0.47
N MET A 67 8.66 24.28 -1.14
CA MET A 67 8.21 22.95 -1.54
C MET A 67 8.38 21.96 -0.38
N ASP A 68 7.49 20.98 -0.33
CA ASP A 68 7.69 19.79 0.50
C ASP A 68 8.91 18.99 -0.01
N GLU A 69 9.53 18.23 0.90
CA GLU A 69 10.74 17.46 0.62
C GLU A 69 10.41 16.13 -0.06
N TYR A 70 9.29 15.52 0.32
CA TYR A 70 8.80 14.27 -0.27
C TYR A 70 7.36 14.42 -0.76
N VAL A 71 6.97 13.53 -1.67
CA VAL A 71 5.58 13.28 -2.04
C VAL A 71 5.25 11.84 -1.71
N MET A 72 4.30 11.63 -0.80
CA MET A 72 3.70 10.32 -0.55
C MET A 72 2.56 10.12 -1.54
N PHE A 73 2.54 8.97 -2.19
CA PHE A 73 1.39 8.50 -2.97
C PHE A 73 0.65 7.48 -2.12
N ALA A 74 -0.59 7.78 -1.76
CA ALA A 74 -1.44 6.89 -1.00
C ALA A 74 -2.64 6.47 -1.86
N SER A 75 -3.08 5.23 -1.71
CA SER A 75 -4.37 4.78 -2.19
C SER A 75 -5.54 5.58 -1.57
N ALA A 76 -6.69 5.58 -2.25
CA ALA A 76 -7.94 6.12 -1.72
C ALA A 76 -8.95 5.00 -1.34
N GLY A 77 -8.51 3.74 -1.23
CA GLY A 77 -9.40 2.60 -1.00
C GLY A 77 -10.57 2.59 -1.98
N GLN A 78 -11.77 2.39 -1.44
CA GLN A 78 -13.06 2.39 -2.12
C GLN A 78 -13.42 3.70 -2.82
N GLY A 79 -12.61 4.76 -2.68
CA GLY A 79 -12.72 5.96 -3.51
C GLY A 79 -12.35 5.67 -4.96
N GLY A 80 -11.33 4.83 -5.20
CA GLY A 80 -10.86 4.46 -6.54
C GLY A 80 -9.88 5.44 -7.18
N GLN A 81 -9.28 6.34 -6.41
CA GLN A 81 -8.27 7.33 -6.83
C GLN A 81 -6.92 7.08 -6.14
N VAL A 82 -5.91 7.89 -6.48
CA VAL A 82 -4.65 8.01 -5.73
C VAL A 82 -4.52 9.43 -5.15
N LEU A 83 -4.06 9.53 -3.92
CA LEU A 83 -3.76 10.76 -3.20
C LEU A 83 -2.27 11.08 -3.32
N ALA A 84 -1.91 12.28 -3.77
CA ALA A 84 -0.55 12.80 -3.67
C ALA A 84 -0.45 13.79 -2.52
N ILE A 85 0.36 13.48 -1.51
CA ILE A 85 0.46 14.20 -0.23
C ILE A 85 1.90 14.70 -0.06
N GLY A 86 2.08 16.01 0.15
CA GLY A 86 3.40 16.59 0.40
C GLY A 86 3.85 16.35 1.85
N MET A 87 5.11 15.98 2.06
CA MET A 87 5.71 15.78 3.38
C MET A 87 6.92 16.70 3.60
N PRO A 88 7.06 17.33 4.79
CA PRO A 88 6.34 17.03 6.04
C PRO A 88 5.06 17.85 6.28
N SER A 89 4.61 18.67 5.31
CA SER A 89 3.41 19.51 5.55
C SER A 89 2.10 18.76 5.66
N MET A 90 2.07 17.51 5.18
CA MET A 90 0.89 16.65 5.09
C MET A 90 -0.26 17.26 4.28
N ARG A 91 0.04 18.19 3.37
CA ARG A 91 -0.96 18.81 2.49
C ARG A 91 -1.31 17.87 1.35
N LEU A 92 -2.61 17.68 1.11
CA LEU A 92 -3.08 17.03 -0.12
C LEU A 92 -2.78 17.95 -1.32
N LEU A 93 -1.89 17.50 -2.20
CA LEU A 93 -1.46 18.25 -3.38
C LEU A 93 -2.32 17.93 -4.59
N ARG A 94 -2.75 16.66 -4.73
CA ARG A 94 -3.54 16.20 -5.87
C ARG A 94 -4.36 14.96 -5.53
N LEU A 95 -5.54 14.87 -6.14
CA LEU A 95 -6.32 13.65 -6.30
C LEU A 95 -6.17 13.18 -7.75
N ILE A 96 -5.51 12.05 -7.97
CA ILE A 96 -5.26 11.49 -9.30
C ILE A 96 -6.44 10.57 -9.64
N SER A 97 -7.17 10.89 -10.71
CA SER A 97 -8.25 10.04 -11.22
C SER A 97 -7.73 8.70 -11.72
N VAL A 98 -8.37 7.60 -11.32
CA VAL A 98 -8.02 6.25 -11.79
C VAL A 98 -9.27 5.46 -12.21
N PHE A 99 -9.98 4.83 -11.27
CA PHE A 99 -11.05 3.88 -11.55
C PHE A 99 -12.45 4.47 -11.45
N THR A 100 -12.58 5.61 -10.76
CA THR A 100 -13.85 6.29 -10.51
C THR A 100 -13.95 7.58 -11.34
N PRO A 101 -15.08 7.86 -12.02
CA PRO A 101 -15.32 9.12 -12.70
C PRO A 101 -15.34 10.32 -11.74
N GLU A 102 -14.73 11.42 -12.16
CA GLU A 102 -14.52 12.62 -11.35
C GLU A 102 -15.05 13.87 -12.06
N SER A 103 -16.31 14.21 -11.77
CA SER A 103 -17.04 15.27 -12.50
C SER A 103 -16.40 16.66 -12.42
N TRP A 104 -15.71 17.00 -11.33
CA TRP A 104 -15.10 18.32 -11.13
C TRP A 104 -13.85 18.54 -12.00
N GLN A 105 -13.16 17.47 -12.38
CA GLN A 105 -11.99 17.49 -13.28
C GLN A 105 -12.35 17.03 -14.71
N GLY A 106 -13.57 16.53 -14.94
CA GLY A 106 -14.07 16.09 -16.24
C GLY A 106 -13.67 14.65 -16.63
N TYR A 107 -12.95 13.94 -15.77
CA TYR A 107 -12.58 12.53 -15.98
C TYR A 107 -13.82 11.63 -15.92
N GLY A 108 -14.10 10.88 -16.99
CA GLY A 108 -15.36 10.16 -17.17
C GLY A 108 -16.58 11.05 -17.51
N TYR A 109 -16.35 12.35 -17.77
CA TYR A 109 -17.38 13.33 -18.13
C TYR A 109 -16.94 14.24 -19.29
N GLY A 110 -16.16 13.69 -20.23
CA GLY A 110 -15.69 14.38 -21.43
C GLY A 110 -14.19 14.24 -21.69
N ALA A 111 -13.42 13.82 -20.69
CA ALA A 111 -12.03 13.38 -20.81
C ALA A 111 -11.84 12.03 -20.12
N GLY A 112 -10.87 11.22 -20.54
CA GLY A 112 -10.51 9.96 -19.86
C GLY A 112 -11.53 8.83 -19.96
N ASN A 113 -12.62 8.99 -20.73
CA ASN A 113 -13.59 7.92 -20.98
C ASN A 113 -12.90 6.73 -21.65
N GLU A 114 -12.02 7.00 -22.60
CA GLU A 114 -11.21 6.01 -23.31
C GLU A 114 -10.25 5.24 -22.40
N ILE A 115 -9.89 5.79 -21.23
CA ILE A 115 -9.08 5.10 -20.23
C ILE A 115 -9.98 4.24 -19.35
N LEU A 116 -11.07 4.79 -18.83
CA LEU A 116 -12.06 4.04 -18.04
C LEU A 116 -12.64 2.86 -18.82
N ASP A 117 -12.86 3.02 -20.13
CA ASP A 117 -13.39 1.98 -20.99
C ASP A 117 -12.44 0.77 -21.17
N GLN A 118 -11.14 0.95 -20.97
CA GLN A 118 -10.18 -0.16 -20.95
C GLN A 118 -10.38 -1.06 -19.72
N GLY A 119 -10.89 -0.49 -18.63
CA GLY A 119 -11.20 -1.19 -17.39
C GLY A 119 -12.60 -1.82 -17.35
N ASN A 120 -13.34 -1.81 -18.46
CA ASN A 120 -14.61 -2.52 -18.58
C ASN A 120 -14.36 -4.03 -18.69
N ILE A 121 -15.22 -4.83 -18.06
CA ILE A 121 -15.07 -6.30 -17.98
C ILE A 121 -16.27 -6.93 -18.65
N ASP A 122 -16.03 -7.84 -19.61
CA ASP A 122 -17.08 -8.56 -20.36
C ASP A 122 -18.17 -7.65 -20.97
N GLY A 123 -17.76 -6.48 -21.47
CA GLY A 123 -18.66 -5.47 -22.05
C GLY A 123 -19.53 -4.73 -21.03
N LYS A 124 -19.31 -4.94 -19.73
CA LYS A 124 -19.95 -4.19 -18.66
C LYS A 124 -19.10 -3.00 -18.27
N GLU A 125 -19.77 -1.86 -18.18
CA GLU A 125 -19.19 -0.63 -17.69
C GLU A 125 -18.85 -0.74 -16.19
N ILE A 126 -17.59 -0.46 -15.84
CA ILE A 126 -17.11 -0.40 -14.45
C ILE A 126 -16.63 1.02 -14.16
N ARG A 127 -17.25 1.69 -13.17
CA ARG A 127 -17.04 3.12 -12.84
C ARG A 127 -16.79 3.38 -11.36
N TRP A 128 -16.24 2.38 -10.70
CA TRP A 128 -15.84 2.42 -9.31
C TRP A 128 -14.63 1.49 -9.17
N GLY A 129 -13.89 1.62 -8.08
CA GLY A 129 -12.79 0.72 -7.76
C GLY A 129 -12.42 0.82 -6.28
N ASP A 130 -11.55 -0.08 -5.86
CA ASP A 130 -10.98 -0.13 -4.52
C ASP A 130 -9.45 -0.19 -4.63
N THR A 131 -8.80 0.97 -4.57
CA THR A 131 -7.35 1.12 -4.73
C THR A 131 -6.63 0.69 -3.47
N HIS A 132 -5.64 -0.21 -3.56
CA HIS A 132 -4.94 -0.73 -2.36
C HIS A 132 -3.46 -0.32 -2.32
N HIS A 133 -2.62 -0.86 -3.20
CA HIS A 133 -1.16 -0.68 -3.08
C HIS A 133 -0.57 0.11 -4.25
N PRO A 134 -0.29 1.42 -4.09
CA PRO A 134 0.48 2.17 -5.07
C PRO A 134 1.94 1.70 -5.05
N ALA A 135 2.51 1.41 -6.22
CA ALA A 135 3.95 1.15 -6.36
C ALA A 135 4.60 2.12 -7.34
N LEU A 136 5.71 2.71 -6.93
CA LEU A 136 6.52 3.58 -7.76
C LEU A 136 7.44 2.75 -8.66
N SER A 137 7.73 3.26 -9.85
CA SER A 137 8.77 2.66 -10.69
C SER A 137 10.17 2.81 -10.07
N GLU A 138 10.96 1.77 -10.24
CA GLU A 138 12.31 1.60 -9.71
C GLU A 138 13.35 1.36 -10.81
N THR A 139 14.54 1.91 -10.63
CA THR A 139 15.76 1.58 -11.38
C THR A 139 16.84 1.14 -10.40
N ASN A 140 17.30 -0.11 -10.50
CA ASN A 140 18.20 -0.76 -9.55
C ASN A 140 17.70 -0.74 -8.08
N GLY A 141 16.40 -0.86 -7.86
CA GLY A 141 15.80 -0.85 -6.52
C GLY A 141 15.55 0.56 -5.96
N GLU A 142 15.82 1.61 -6.73
CA GLU A 142 15.63 3.01 -6.33
C GLU A 142 14.48 3.65 -7.09
N TYR A 143 13.63 4.39 -6.39
CA TYR A 143 12.53 5.12 -7.05
C TYR A 143 13.07 6.11 -8.08
N ASP A 144 12.58 6.01 -9.32
CA ASP A 144 13.00 6.89 -10.41
C ASP A 144 11.98 8.00 -10.73
N GLY A 145 10.83 7.98 -10.04
CA GLY A 145 9.79 9.02 -10.10
C GLY A 145 9.10 9.16 -11.46
N GLN A 146 9.17 8.15 -12.33
CA GLN A 146 8.58 8.23 -13.68
C GLN A 146 7.13 7.74 -13.71
N TRP A 147 6.84 6.62 -13.05
CA TRP A 147 5.57 5.94 -13.13
C TRP A 147 5.07 5.52 -11.75
N LEU A 148 3.75 5.40 -11.65
CA LEU A 148 3.07 4.81 -10.51
C LEU A 148 2.08 3.75 -11.00
N PHE A 149 2.04 2.62 -10.33
CA PHE A 149 1.08 1.54 -10.57
C PHE A 149 0.12 1.46 -9.39
N ILE A 150 -1.13 1.11 -9.64
CA ILE A 150 -2.12 0.95 -8.59
C ILE A 150 -3.11 -0.16 -8.95
N GLY A 151 -3.33 -1.08 -8.01
CA GLY A 151 -4.30 -2.17 -8.12
C GLY A 151 -5.72 -1.75 -7.78
N ASP A 152 -6.71 -2.52 -8.26
CA ASP A 152 -8.12 -2.45 -7.91
C ASP A 152 -8.59 -3.81 -7.41
N LYS A 153 -8.66 -3.92 -6.09
CA LYS A 153 -9.06 -5.14 -5.38
C LYS A 153 -10.42 -5.66 -5.84
N ALA A 154 -11.35 -4.74 -6.04
CA ALA A 154 -12.75 -5.07 -6.22
C ALA A 154 -13.04 -5.73 -7.58
N ASN A 155 -12.24 -5.42 -8.62
CA ASN A 155 -12.52 -5.87 -9.98
C ASN A 155 -11.31 -6.51 -10.70
N GLY A 156 -10.17 -6.73 -10.03
CA GLY A 156 -9.00 -7.39 -10.62
C GLY A 156 -8.38 -6.59 -11.77
N ARG A 157 -8.05 -5.32 -11.48
CA ARG A 157 -7.50 -4.38 -12.48
C ARG A 157 -6.23 -3.72 -11.97
N VAL A 158 -5.35 -3.35 -12.90
CA VAL A 158 -4.15 -2.55 -12.62
C VAL A 158 -4.16 -1.32 -13.50
N ALA A 159 -3.81 -0.17 -12.92
CA ALA A 159 -3.63 1.08 -13.67
C ALA A 159 -2.16 1.51 -13.71
N VAL A 160 -1.80 2.17 -14.82
CA VAL A 160 -0.51 2.85 -15.00
C VAL A 160 -0.74 4.35 -14.98
N ILE A 161 0.00 5.07 -14.14
CA ILE A 161 -0.03 6.52 -13.99
C ILE A 161 1.35 7.08 -14.35
N ASP A 162 1.37 8.14 -15.16
CA ASP A 162 2.61 8.87 -15.47
C ASP A 162 2.79 10.00 -14.46
N LEU A 163 3.90 10.02 -13.74
CA LEU A 163 4.14 11.02 -12.70
C LEU A 163 4.68 12.35 -13.26
N ARG A 164 4.99 12.43 -14.56
CA ARG A 164 5.39 13.69 -15.20
C ARG A 164 4.20 14.63 -15.40
N ASP A 165 2.99 14.09 -15.54
CA ASP A 165 1.75 14.87 -15.64
C ASP A 165 0.66 14.45 -14.65
N PHE A 166 0.90 13.42 -13.82
CA PHE A 166 -0.01 12.91 -12.80
C PHE A 166 -1.36 12.46 -13.36
N GLU A 167 -1.34 11.77 -14.51
CA GLU A 167 -2.53 11.26 -15.19
C GLU A 167 -2.46 9.75 -15.42
N THR A 168 -3.60 9.08 -15.27
CA THR A 168 -3.73 7.66 -15.60
C THR A 168 -3.63 7.48 -17.10
N LYS A 169 -2.71 6.61 -17.51
CA LYS A 169 -2.44 6.30 -18.91
C LYS A 169 -3.18 5.07 -19.37
N GLN A 170 -3.23 4.03 -18.55
CA GLN A 170 -3.78 2.73 -18.92
C GLN A 170 -4.52 2.10 -17.76
N ILE A 171 -5.57 1.35 -18.06
CA ILE A 171 -6.14 0.36 -17.14
C ILE A 171 -6.13 -0.98 -17.87
N VAL A 172 -5.64 -2.03 -17.21
CA VAL A 172 -5.76 -3.42 -17.66
C VAL A 172 -6.60 -4.20 -16.65
N HIS A 173 -7.32 -5.21 -17.12
CA HIS A 173 -7.96 -6.20 -16.26
C HIS A 173 -7.40 -7.57 -16.59
N ASN A 174 -7.34 -8.45 -15.60
CA ASN A 174 -6.89 -9.81 -15.82
C ASN A 174 -8.00 -10.65 -16.48
N PRO A 175 -7.79 -11.25 -17.66
CA PRO A 175 -8.83 -12.10 -18.27
C PRO A 175 -8.97 -13.48 -17.59
N ALA A 176 -7.97 -13.89 -16.81
CA ALA A 176 -7.93 -15.18 -16.14
C ALA A 176 -8.41 -15.10 -14.68
N PHE A 177 -8.36 -13.92 -14.03
CA PHE A 177 -8.81 -13.68 -12.65
C PHE A 177 -9.72 -12.47 -12.52
N LEU A 178 -10.51 -12.41 -11.45
CA LEU A 178 -11.49 -11.33 -11.24
C LEU A 178 -11.33 -10.57 -9.92
N ASN A 179 -10.26 -10.79 -9.16
CA ASN A 179 -9.98 -10.05 -7.92
C ASN A 179 -8.48 -9.79 -7.76
N ASP A 180 -8.12 -8.81 -6.95
CA ASP A 180 -6.74 -8.41 -6.67
C ASP A 180 -6.59 -8.12 -5.17
N HIS A 181 -5.37 -8.19 -4.66
CA HIS A 181 -4.98 -7.61 -3.38
C HIS A 181 -3.46 -7.53 -3.26
N GLY A 182 -2.74 -8.62 -3.54
CA GLY A 182 -1.30 -8.77 -3.32
C GLY A 182 -0.43 -8.01 -4.34
N GLY A 183 -0.85 -6.81 -4.70
CA GLY A 183 -0.25 -5.94 -5.70
C GLY A 183 -0.79 -4.51 -5.58
N THR A 184 -0.22 -3.53 -6.28
CA THR A 184 0.88 -3.67 -7.25
C THR A 184 2.24 -3.53 -6.58
N PHE A 185 3.17 -4.45 -6.83
CA PHE A 185 4.60 -4.32 -6.47
C PHE A 185 5.44 -4.44 -7.74
N VAL A 186 6.63 -3.83 -7.79
CA VAL A 186 7.45 -3.85 -9.01
C VAL A 186 8.78 -4.57 -8.78
N THR A 187 9.32 -5.17 -9.84
CA THR A 187 10.70 -5.64 -9.78
C THR A 187 11.69 -4.46 -9.70
N PRO A 188 12.94 -4.66 -9.23
CA PRO A 188 13.90 -3.56 -9.00
C PRO A 188 14.20 -2.66 -10.21
N ASN A 189 13.87 -3.10 -11.43
CA ASN A 189 14.02 -2.31 -12.66
C ASN A 189 12.68 -2.01 -13.35
N THR A 190 11.57 -2.30 -12.68
CA THR A 190 10.19 -2.19 -13.20
C THR A 190 10.03 -2.93 -14.53
N GLU A 191 10.57 -4.14 -14.59
CA GLU A 191 10.37 -5.01 -15.74
C GLU A 191 9.00 -5.69 -15.68
N TYR A 192 8.56 -6.00 -14.46
CA TYR A 192 7.27 -6.60 -14.16
C TYR A 192 6.59 -5.87 -13.01
N ILE A 193 5.26 -5.74 -13.12
CA ILE A 193 4.36 -5.40 -12.02
C ILE A 193 3.71 -6.70 -11.55
N VAL A 194 3.76 -6.96 -10.25
CA VAL A 194 3.21 -8.14 -9.59
C VAL A 194 1.79 -7.82 -9.11
N GLU A 195 0.82 -8.64 -9.51
CA GLU A 195 -0.59 -8.58 -9.10
C GLU A 195 -0.98 -9.94 -8.50
N GLY A 196 -1.29 -9.98 -7.20
CA GLY A 196 -1.69 -11.19 -6.48
C GLY A 196 -3.19 -11.26 -6.25
N GLY A 197 -3.84 -12.34 -6.69
CA GLY A 197 -5.28 -12.52 -6.52
C GLY A 197 -5.63 -13.04 -5.12
N GLN A 198 -6.45 -12.32 -4.35
CA GLN A 198 -6.75 -12.70 -2.97
C GLN A 198 -7.60 -13.95 -2.82
N TYR A 199 -8.67 -14.10 -3.59
CA TYR A 199 -9.60 -15.19 -3.42
C TYR A 199 -9.42 -16.19 -4.54
N GLY A 200 -9.38 -17.48 -4.20
CA GLY A 200 -9.42 -18.52 -5.21
C GLY A 200 -10.69 -18.39 -6.07
N LEU A 201 -10.57 -18.64 -7.37
CA LEU A 201 -11.72 -18.78 -8.28
C LEU A 201 -11.45 -19.81 -9.38
N PRO A 202 -12.51 -20.35 -10.02
CA PRO A 202 -12.34 -21.15 -11.22
C PRO A 202 -11.70 -20.33 -12.33
N LEU A 203 -10.64 -20.86 -12.95
CA LEU A 203 -9.85 -20.16 -13.95
C LEU A 203 -10.72 -19.49 -15.03
N GLY A 204 -10.39 -18.24 -15.37
CA GLY A 204 -11.16 -17.42 -16.29
C GLY A 204 -12.42 -16.79 -15.68
N GLY A 205 -12.69 -16.95 -14.39
CA GLY A 205 -13.93 -16.45 -13.78
C GLY A 205 -15.15 -17.29 -14.15
N ASP A 206 -14.95 -18.57 -14.44
CA ASP A 206 -16.04 -19.51 -14.68
C ASP A 206 -16.77 -19.86 -13.37
N TYR A 207 -17.91 -20.53 -13.49
CA TYR A 207 -18.70 -20.95 -12.33
C TYR A 207 -18.36 -22.38 -11.92
N ALA A 208 -18.12 -22.59 -10.63
CA ALA A 208 -18.13 -23.90 -9.99
C ALA A 208 -18.89 -23.82 -8.64
N PRO A 209 -19.57 -24.90 -8.21
CA PRO A 209 -20.14 -24.97 -6.87
C PRO A 209 -19.07 -24.84 -5.79
N ILE A 210 -19.37 -24.14 -4.70
CA ILE A 210 -18.42 -23.94 -3.59
C ILE A 210 -18.05 -25.26 -2.88
N GLU A 211 -18.90 -26.28 -2.98
CA GLU A 211 -18.61 -27.64 -2.51
C GLU A 211 -17.40 -28.26 -3.23
N ASN A 212 -17.05 -27.78 -4.42
CA ASN A 212 -15.92 -28.23 -5.22
C ASN A 212 -14.69 -27.30 -5.05
N TYR A 213 -14.66 -26.44 -4.02
CA TYR A 213 -13.63 -25.40 -3.87
C TYR A 213 -12.21 -25.95 -4.03
N LYS A 214 -11.90 -27.06 -3.35
CA LYS A 214 -10.57 -27.68 -3.41
C LYS A 214 -10.14 -28.09 -4.83
N ASP A 215 -11.09 -28.55 -5.66
CA ASP A 215 -10.78 -29.21 -6.93
C ASP A 215 -10.99 -28.30 -8.15
N ALA A 216 -11.80 -27.23 -8.00
CA ALA A 216 -12.24 -26.39 -9.12
C ALA A 216 -11.80 -24.93 -9.01
N TYR A 217 -11.23 -24.52 -7.88
CA TYR A 217 -10.75 -23.16 -7.67
C TYR A 217 -9.23 -23.16 -7.65
N SER A 218 -8.65 -22.05 -8.07
CA SER A 218 -7.20 -21.84 -8.06
C SER A 218 -6.90 -20.45 -7.52
N GLY A 219 -5.77 -20.33 -6.80
CA GLY A 219 -5.15 -19.04 -6.53
C GLY A 219 -4.41 -18.56 -7.77
N MET A 220 -4.01 -17.29 -7.81
CA MET A 220 -3.25 -16.79 -8.95
C MET A 220 -2.34 -15.61 -8.59
N ILE A 221 -1.23 -15.53 -9.31
CA ILE A 221 -0.35 -14.37 -9.35
C ILE A 221 -0.02 -14.02 -10.79
N THR A 222 0.00 -12.74 -11.11
CA THR A 222 0.21 -12.21 -12.46
C THR A 222 1.41 -11.30 -12.51
N PHE A 223 2.18 -11.43 -13.59
CA PHE A 223 3.35 -10.63 -13.88
C PHE A 223 3.09 -9.82 -15.15
N TRP A 224 2.76 -8.55 -14.96
CA TRP A 224 2.51 -7.60 -16.05
C TRP A 224 3.82 -7.03 -16.56
N LYS A 225 4.21 -7.37 -17.79
CA LYS A 225 5.40 -6.79 -18.41
C LYS A 225 5.16 -5.31 -18.65
N PHE A 226 6.02 -4.46 -18.08
CA PHE A 226 5.95 -3.03 -18.30
C PHE A 226 6.94 -2.59 -19.39
N ASP A 227 6.45 -1.88 -20.39
CA ASP A 227 7.25 -1.23 -21.41
C ASP A 227 7.40 0.26 -21.06
N ARG A 228 8.60 0.61 -20.57
CA ARG A 228 8.96 1.96 -20.18
C ARG A 228 8.98 2.96 -21.34
N GLU A 229 9.26 2.52 -22.56
CA GLU A 229 9.33 3.41 -23.73
C GLU A 229 7.93 3.91 -24.10
N THR A 230 6.96 3.00 -24.14
CA THR A 230 5.57 3.35 -24.45
C THR A 230 4.78 3.81 -23.23
N GLY A 231 5.24 3.50 -22.01
CA GLY A 231 4.55 3.79 -20.77
C GLY A 231 3.32 2.93 -20.56
N ARG A 232 3.40 1.66 -20.98
CA ARG A 232 2.25 0.73 -21.05
C ARG A 232 2.62 -0.67 -20.57
N ILE A 233 1.64 -1.35 -20.02
CA ILE A 233 1.67 -2.81 -19.83
C ILE A 233 1.52 -3.48 -21.19
N ASP A 234 2.47 -4.35 -21.54
CA ASP A 234 2.45 -5.21 -22.72
C ASP A 234 1.85 -6.57 -22.35
N MET A 235 0.53 -6.70 -22.53
CA MET A 235 -0.20 -7.93 -22.21
C MET A 235 0.31 -9.16 -23.00
N SER A 236 0.92 -8.97 -24.17
CA SER A 236 1.43 -10.07 -24.99
C SER A 236 2.70 -10.71 -24.42
N LYS A 237 3.42 -9.97 -23.57
CA LYS A 237 4.61 -10.43 -22.84
C LYS A 237 4.34 -10.65 -21.34
N SER A 238 3.10 -10.45 -20.93
CA SER A 238 2.63 -10.69 -19.57
C SER A 238 2.12 -12.12 -19.43
N PHE A 239 2.19 -12.67 -18.23
CA PHE A 239 1.70 -14.02 -17.94
C PHE A 239 1.31 -14.15 -16.47
N ALA A 240 0.51 -15.17 -16.16
CA ALA A 240 0.16 -15.55 -14.81
C ALA A 240 0.68 -16.94 -14.46
N MET A 241 0.71 -17.24 -13.16
CA MET A 241 0.95 -18.56 -12.62
C MET A 241 -0.25 -18.98 -11.76
N GLU A 242 -0.75 -20.19 -12.01
CA GLU A 242 -1.72 -20.82 -11.14
C GLU A 242 -1.06 -21.21 -9.81
N LEU A 243 -1.76 -20.92 -8.71
CA LEU A 243 -1.36 -21.28 -7.34
C LEU A 243 -2.42 -22.20 -6.71
N PRO A 244 -2.07 -22.94 -5.64
CA PRO A 244 -3.09 -23.59 -4.82
C PRO A 244 -4.20 -22.59 -4.40
N PRO A 245 -5.45 -23.03 -4.19
CA PRO A 245 -6.60 -22.18 -3.86
C PRO A 245 -6.59 -21.65 -2.42
N TYR A 246 -5.41 -21.37 -1.90
CA TYR A 246 -5.21 -20.54 -0.72
C TYR A 246 -5.51 -19.08 -1.08
N TRP A 247 -5.75 -18.24 -0.08
CA TRP A 247 -6.00 -16.84 -0.33
C TRP A 247 -4.70 -16.07 -0.23
N GLN A 248 -4.19 -15.58 -1.37
CA GLN A 248 -2.99 -14.75 -1.38
C GLN A 248 -3.29 -13.43 -0.65
N ASP A 249 -2.33 -12.90 0.11
CA ASP A 249 -2.52 -11.64 0.82
C ASP A 249 -1.67 -10.54 0.23
N LEU A 250 -0.43 -10.37 0.70
CA LEU A 250 0.53 -9.39 0.20
C LEU A 250 1.69 -10.12 -0.48
N CYS A 251 2.19 -9.50 -1.55
CA CYS A 251 3.39 -9.93 -2.20
C CYS A 251 4.47 -8.84 -2.13
N ASP A 252 5.72 -9.18 -2.41
CA ASP A 252 6.79 -8.23 -2.71
C ASP A 252 7.84 -8.88 -3.64
N SER A 253 8.49 -8.08 -4.46
CA SER A 253 9.58 -8.53 -5.31
C SER A 253 10.89 -8.55 -4.55
N GLY A 254 11.65 -9.62 -4.71
CA GLY A 254 13.02 -9.70 -4.25
C GLY A 254 13.88 -8.60 -4.85
N LYS A 255 14.86 -8.15 -4.07
CA LYS A 255 15.80 -7.05 -4.36
C LYS A 255 17.22 -7.54 -4.14
N SER A 256 18.21 -6.94 -4.80
CA SER A 256 19.63 -7.27 -4.60
C SER A 256 19.90 -8.78 -4.65
N VAL A 257 20.20 -9.44 -3.52
CA VAL A 257 20.53 -10.87 -3.51
C VAL A 257 19.35 -11.79 -3.83
N SER A 258 18.11 -11.33 -3.62
CA SER A 258 16.89 -12.06 -3.96
C SER A 258 16.23 -11.62 -5.27
N GLU A 259 16.88 -10.74 -6.04
CA GLU A 259 16.36 -10.32 -7.35
C GLU A 259 16.03 -11.51 -8.25
N GLY A 260 14.86 -11.46 -8.89
CA GLY A 260 14.32 -12.53 -9.72
C GLY A 260 13.45 -13.54 -8.97
N TRP A 261 13.25 -13.33 -7.66
CA TRP A 261 12.25 -14.03 -6.85
C TRP A 261 11.12 -13.09 -6.42
N VAL A 262 9.94 -13.65 -6.18
CA VAL A 262 8.77 -12.96 -5.64
C VAL A 262 8.27 -13.77 -4.45
N PHE A 263 7.89 -13.06 -3.39
CA PHE A 263 7.41 -13.64 -2.15
C PHE A 263 5.97 -13.20 -1.96
N CYS A 264 5.04 -14.14 -1.80
CA CYS A 264 3.64 -13.80 -1.58
C CYS A 264 3.03 -14.69 -0.52
N ASN A 265 2.60 -14.10 0.58
CA ASN A 265 2.02 -14.89 1.67
C ASN A 265 0.57 -15.26 1.35
N SER A 266 0.03 -16.14 2.17
CA SER A 266 -1.36 -16.55 2.07
C SER A 266 -1.99 -16.76 3.43
N PHE A 267 -3.30 -16.75 3.45
CA PHE A 267 -4.13 -17.23 4.55
C PHE A 267 -5.22 -18.14 3.99
N ASN A 268 -6.00 -18.76 4.87
CA ASN A 268 -6.99 -19.77 4.49
C ASN A 268 -6.37 -21.00 3.80
N ALA A 269 -5.21 -21.47 4.25
CA ALA A 269 -4.65 -22.75 3.80
C ALA A 269 -5.59 -23.94 4.07
N GLU A 270 -6.53 -23.75 4.99
CA GLU A 270 -7.62 -24.66 5.33
C GLU A 270 -8.69 -24.77 4.24
N MET A 271 -8.71 -23.83 3.29
CA MET A 271 -9.71 -23.74 2.22
C MET A 271 -11.14 -23.69 2.77
N ALA A 272 -11.32 -23.00 3.89
CA ALA A 272 -12.61 -22.85 4.53
C ALA A 272 -13.51 -21.89 3.74
N THR A 273 -14.75 -22.31 3.50
CA THR A 273 -15.76 -21.57 2.73
C THR A 273 -17.01 -21.23 3.56
N GLY A 274 -16.94 -21.43 4.89
CA GLY A 274 -18.02 -21.15 5.83
C GLY A 274 -19.05 -22.28 5.93
N GLY A 275 -20.32 -21.94 6.18
CA GLY A 275 -21.41 -22.90 6.31
C GLY A 275 -21.84 -23.20 7.76
N ILE A 276 -21.97 -22.16 8.60
CA ILE A 276 -22.44 -22.29 9.99
C ILE A 276 -23.76 -23.08 10.07
N GLU A 277 -24.71 -22.81 9.16
CA GLU A 277 -26.00 -23.52 9.10
C GLU A 277 -25.86 -25.02 8.79
N LYS A 278 -24.74 -25.43 8.20
CA LYS A 278 -24.38 -26.82 7.92
C LYS A 278 -23.57 -27.47 9.07
N GLY A 279 -23.37 -26.76 10.19
CA GLY A 279 -22.61 -27.24 11.35
C GLY A 279 -21.10 -26.95 11.30
N ASN A 280 -20.63 -26.19 10.31
CA ASN A 280 -19.23 -25.77 10.24
C ASN A 280 -18.94 -24.66 11.28
N PRO A 281 -17.67 -24.44 11.67
CA PRO A 281 -17.31 -23.29 12.48
C PRO A 281 -17.70 -21.95 11.81
N PRO A 282 -17.78 -20.85 12.59
CA PRO A 282 -17.81 -19.50 12.03
C PRO A 282 -16.72 -19.32 10.97
N PHE A 283 -17.02 -18.55 9.92
CA PHE A 283 -16.16 -18.42 8.75
C PHE A 283 -14.72 -18.06 9.13
N GLU A 284 -14.56 -17.04 9.99
CA GLU A 284 -13.28 -16.56 10.48
C GLU A 284 -12.53 -17.63 11.28
N ALA A 285 -13.25 -18.41 12.10
CA ALA A 285 -12.67 -19.50 12.86
C ALA A 285 -12.28 -20.70 11.98
N GLY A 286 -12.97 -20.89 10.84
CA GLY A 286 -12.62 -21.89 9.84
C GLY A 286 -11.37 -21.51 9.05
N VAL A 287 -11.33 -20.27 8.56
CA VAL A 287 -10.25 -19.66 7.76
C VAL A 287 -8.95 -19.48 8.55
N SER A 288 -9.04 -19.48 9.87
CA SER A 288 -7.87 -19.35 10.72
C SER A 288 -7.56 -20.59 11.51
N ARG A 289 -8.26 -21.72 11.36
CA ARG A 289 -8.15 -22.89 12.28
C ARG A 289 -6.74 -23.48 12.40
N GLY A 290 -5.96 -23.44 11.32
CA GLY A 290 -4.60 -23.94 11.22
C GLY A 290 -3.62 -23.14 12.09
N ALA A 291 -2.52 -23.79 12.45
CA ALA A 291 -1.42 -23.11 13.16
C ALA A 291 -0.52 -22.32 12.20
N VAL A 292 -0.52 -22.69 10.92
CA VAL A 292 0.31 -22.10 9.87
C VAL A 292 -0.48 -22.01 8.56
N ASP A 293 -0.17 -20.99 7.79
CA ASP A 293 -0.47 -20.84 6.37
C ASP A 293 0.84 -20.89 5.57
N TYR A 294 0.92 -20.33 4.35
CA TYR A 294 2.08 -20.49 3.48
C TYR A 294 2.58 -19.21 2.79
N LEU A 295 3.91 -19.02 2.87
CA LEU A 295 4.66 -18.11 2.02
C LEU A 295 4.94 -18.80 0.69
N HIS A 296 4.42 -18.24 -0.40
CA HIS A 296 4.74 -18.66 -1.75
C HIS A 296 6.05 -18.01 -2.18
N MET A 297 7.04 -18.83 -2.51
CA MET A 297 8.34 -18.43 -3.01
C MET A 297 8.40 -18.74 -4.50
N ILE A 298 8.37 -17.70 -5.32
CA ILE A 298 8.21 -17.82 -6.77
C ILE A 298 9.49 -17.39 -7.47
N ASN A 299 10.07 -18.27 -8.27
CA ASN A 299 11.23 -17.96 -9.12
C ASN A 299 10.75 -17.31 -10.42
N LEU A 300 10.52 -15.99 -10.39
CA LEU A 300 10.02 -15.23 -11.53
C LEU A 300 10.93 -15.35 -12.75
N LYS A 301 12.25 -15.34 -12.57
CA LYS A 301 13.20 -15.48 -13.68
C LYS A 301 13.07 -16.83 -14.40
N ALA A 302 12.90 -17.91 -13.64
CA ALA A 302 12.64 -19.23 -14.23
C ALA A 302 11.25 -19.31 -14.86
N ALA A 303 10.25 -18.67 -14.25
CA ALA A 303 8.88 -18.63 -14.77
C ALA A 303 8.81 -17.90 -16.11
N GLU A 304 9.50 -16.77 -16.26
CA GLU A 304 9.64 -16.06 -17.53
C GLU A 304 10.26 -16.97 -18.60
N ALA A 305 11.32 -17.72 -18.28
CA ALA A 305 11.93 -18.65 -19.22
C ALA A 305 10.95 -19.77 -19.66
N VAL A 306 10.15 -20.32 -18.74
CA VAL A 306 9.11 -21.30 -19.05
C VAL A 306 8.02 -20.70 -19.93
N PHE A 307 7.58 -19.48 -19.64
CA PHE A 307 6.62 -18.74 -20.46
C PHE A 307 7.14 -18.54 -21.89
N GLN A 308 8.36 -18.03 -22.06
CA GLN A 308 8.98 -17.80 -23.38
C GLN A 308 9.20 -19.10 -24.17
N ALA A 309 9.38 -20.23 -23.48
CA ALA A 309 9.46 -21.56 -24.09
C ALA A 309 8.08 -22.13 -24.48
N GLY A 310 6.98 -21.40 -24.26
CA GLY A 310 5.62 -21.85 -24.58
C GLY A 310 5.00 -22.78 -23.53
N GLY A 311 5.50 -22.75 -22.28
CA GLY A 311 5.00 -23.57 -21.18
C GLY A 311 3.67 -23.12 -20.56
N ALA A 312 3.05 -22.06 -21.08
CA ALA A 312 1.77 -21.53 -20.63
C ALA A 312 0.61 -22.00 -21.51
N VAL A 313 -0.57 -22.12 -20.92
CA VAL A 313 -1.83 -22.38 -21.62
C VAL A 313 -2.63 -21.09 -21.81
N ASP A 314 -3.55 -21.09 -22.77
CA ASP A 314 -4.44 -19.96 -23.01
C ASP A 314 -5.70 -20.08 -22.15
N VAL A 315 -5.93 -19.06 -21.30
CA VAL A 315 -7.14 -18.92 -20.49
C VAL A 315 -7.78 -17.59 -20.86
N LYS A 316 -8.88 -17.65 -21.62
CA LYS A 316 -9.61 -16.48 -22.14
C LYS A 316 -8.69 -15.44 -22.82
N GLY A 317 -7.71 -15.90 -23.61
CA GLY A 317 -6.78 -15.04 -24.33
C GLY A 317 -5.59 -14.54 -23.51
N PHE A 318 -5.44 -14.97 -22.26
CA PHE A 318 -4.29 -14.66 -21.40
C PHE A 318 -3.45 -15.91 -21.12
N LYS A 319 -2.14 -15.73 -20.93
CA LYS A 319 -1.20 -16.85 -20.76
C LYS A 319 -1.02 -17.18 -19.29
N VAL A 320 -1.34 -18.42 -18.93
CA VAL A 320 -1.26 -18.94 -17.55
C VAL A 320 -0.35 -20.16 -17.54
N ILE A 321 0.67 -20.17 -16.68
CA ILE A 321 1.49 -21.36 -16.40
C ILE A 321 0.69 -22.24 -15.42
N PRO A 322 0.32 -23.48 -15.81
CA PRO A 322 -0.43 -24.38 -14.93
C PRO A 322 0.39 -24.77 -13.69
N LEU A 323 -0.31 -25.04 -12.58
CA LEU A 323 0.36 -25.39 -11.30
C LEU A 323 1.31 -26.58 -11.45
N GLU A 324 0.89 -27.61 -12.18
CA GLU A 324 1.70 -28.81 -12.44
C GLU A 324 3.01 -28.47 -13.16
N LYS A 325 2.97 -27.50 -14.09
CA LYS A 325 4.16 -27.05 -14.81
C LYS A 325 5.07 -26.25 -13.90
N SER A 326 4.51 -25.43 -13.01
CA SER A 326 5.25 -24.71 -11.98
C SER A 326 6.00 -25.66 -11.06
N ILE A 327 5.38 -26.78 -10.66
CA ILE A 327 6.02 -27.81 -9.83
C ILE A 327 7.12 -28.55 -10.61
N GLU A 328 6.84 -29.00 -11.84
CA GLU A 328 7.81 -29.73 -12.68
C GLU A 328 9.08 -28.90 -12.93
N ALA A 329 8.92 -27.61 -13.20
CA ALA A 329 10.01 -26.71 -13.52
C ALA A 329 10.65 -26.03 -12.29
N GLY A 330 10.20 -26.34 -11.07
CA GLY A 330 10.75 -25.76 -9.84
C GLY A 330 10.54 -24.24 -9.74
N LEU A 331 9.37 -23.76 -10.17
CA LEU A 331 9.02 -22.34 -10.16
C LEU A 331 8.43 -21.86 -8.83
N LEU A 332 7.85 -22.78 -8.06
CA LEU A 332 7.09 -22.48 -6.85
C LEU A 332 7.49 -23.41 -5.70
N TYR A 333 7.75 -22.82 -4.53
CA TYR A 333 7.98 -23.50 -3.26
C TYR A 333 7.14 -22.83 -2.17
N LEU A 334 6.80 -23.57 -1.12
CA LEU A 334 6.08 -23.03 0.04
C LEU A 334 6.95 -23.07 1.29
N ALA A 335 6.81 -22.07 2.16
CA ALA A 335 7.30 -22.11 3.54
C ALA A 335 6.15 -21.86 4.52
N PRO A 336 6.03 -22.62 5.64
CA PRO A 336 4.98 -22.40 6.63
C PRO A 336 5.06 -21.01 7.28
N GLU A 337 3.92 -20.35 7.54
CA GLU A 337 3.82 -19.02 8.17
C GLU A 337 2.82 -19.00 9.35
N PRO A 338 3.22 -18.62 10.56
CA PRO A 338 2.31 -18.46 11.71
C PRO A 338 1.75 -17.03 11.80
N ARG A 339 0.45 -16.79 12.06
CA ARG A 339 -0.75 -17.58 11.75
C ARG A 339 -1.71 -16.64 11.04
N SER A 340 -2.20 -17.04 9.88
CA SER A 340 -2.96 -16.15 8.99
C SER A 340 -2.22 -14.84 8.78
N PRO A 341 -0.98 -14.87 8.26
CA PRO A 341 -0.12 -13.71 8.13
C PRO A 341 -0.76 -12.61 7.25
N HIS A 342 -0.11 -11.44 7.18
CA HIS A 342 -0.61 -10.32 6.38
C HIS A 342 0.46 -9.59 5.56
N GLY A 343 1.33 -8.79 6.17
CA GLY A 343 2.43 -8.15 5.44
C GLY A 343 3.50 -9.14 5.02
N ALA A 344 4.11 -8.90 3.85
CA ALA A 344 5.21 -9.67 3.30
C ALA A 344 6.26 -8.72 2.72
N ASP A 345 7.17 -8.25 3.57
CA ASP A 345 8.03 -7.10 3.28
C ASP A 345 9.49 -7.54 3.09
N VAL A 346 10.10 -7.21 1.95
CA VAL A 346 11.50 -7.57 1.64
C VAL A 346 12.45 -6.50 2.19
N THR A 347 13.48 -6.91 2.94
CA THR A 347 14.47 -5.95 3.47
C THR A 347 15.22 -5.22 2.35
N PRO A 348 15.81 -4.04 2.62
CA PRO A 348 16.48 -3.24 1.58
C PRO A 348 17.59 -3.98 0.81
N LYS A 349 18.29 -4.93 1.46
CA LYS A 349 19.33 -5.76 0.80
C LYS A 349 18.79 -7.06 0.22
N GLY A 350 17.49 -7.31 0.35
CA GLY A 350 16.77 -8.50 -0.09
C GLY A 350 17.25 -9.81 0.50
N ASP A 351 17.97 -9.75 1.62
CA ASP A 351 18.50 -10.92 2.32
C ASP A 351 17.49 -11.56 3.28
N PHE A 352 16.46 -10.82 3.67
CA PHE A 352 15.38 -11.30 4.54
C PHE A 352 13.99 -10.89 4.04
N ILE A 353 13.01 -11.72 4.38
CA ILE A 353 11.59 -11.48 4.16
C ILE A 353 10.93 -11.43 5.52
N VAL A 354 10.26 -10.32 5.83
CA VAL A 354 9.60 -10.07 7.12
C VAL A 354 8.11 -10.29 6.94
N ILE A 355 7.56 -11.24 7.68
CA ILE A 355 6.14 -11.59 7.65
C ILE A 355 5.45 -11.09 8.91
N GLY A 356 4.41 -10.27 8.74
CA GLY A 356 3.54 -9.84 9.83
C GLY A 356 2.61 -10.97 10.26
N GLY A 357 2.75 -11.45 11.49
CA GLY A 357 2.05 -12.64 11.99
C GLY A 357 0.53 -12.49 12.19
N LYS A 358 -0.03 -11.27 12.14
CA LYS A 358 -1.44 -10.90 12.35
C LYS A 358 -2.07 -11.49 13.61
N LEU A 359 -2.46 -12.78 13.57
CA LEU A 359 -3.01 -13.49 14.72
C LEU A 359 -1.92 -14.03 15.67
N ASP A 360 -0.69 -14.12 15.18
CA ASP A 360 0.51 -14.35 15.97
C ASP A 360 1.16 -13.00 16.35
N PRO A 361 1.58 -12.79 17.61
CA PRO A 361 2.13 -11.51 18.08
C PRO A 361 3.58 -11.23 17.65
N HIS A 362 4.16 -12.06 16.79
CA HIS A 362 5.51 -11.91 16.27
C HIS A 362 5.51 -11.42 14.82
N VAL A 363 6.65 -10.87 14.43
CA VAL A 363 7.09 -10.95 13.03
C VAL A 363 7.96 -12.19 12.86
N THR A 364 7.78 -12.90 11.74
CA THR A 364 8.65 -14.02 11.36
C THR A 364 9.60 -13.57 10.26
N ILE A 365 10.90 -13.70 10.51
CA ILE A 365 11.93 -13.30 9.57
C ILE A 365 12.47 -14.55 8.88
N TYR A 366 12.34 -14.62 7.56
CA TYR A 366 12.91 -15.68 6.74
C TYR A 366 14.21 -15.21 6.09
N SER A 367 15.20 -16.08 6.00
CA SER A 367 16.47 -15.79 5.32
C SER A 367 16.47 -16.32 3.89
N PHE A 368 16.73 -15.45 2.92
CA PHE A 368 16.82 -15.85 1.51
C PHE A 368 17.96 -16.86 1.27
N ALA A 369 19.09 -16.71 1.96
CA ALA A 369 20.19 -17.67 1.85
C ALA A 369 19.79 -19.07 2.35
N LYS A 370 19.07 -19.13 3.48
CA LYS A 370 18.54 -20.39 4.03
C LYS A 370 17.50 -21.03 3.11
N MET A 371 16.59 -20.23 2.57
CA MET A 371 15.63 -20.65 1.53
C MET A 371 16.33 -21.33 0.35
N MET A 372 17.35 -20.70 -0.24
CA MET A 372 18.07 -21.27 -1.37
C MET A 372 18.81 -22.56 -1.00
N ALA A 373 19.40 -22.62 0.20
CA ALA A 373 20.03 -23.84 0.70
C ALA A 373 19.03 -24.99 0.88
N ALA A 374 17.83 -24.71 1.42
CA ALA A 374 16.77 -25.68 1.61
C ALA A 374 16.23 -26.21 0.26
N ILE A 375 16.06 -25.34 -0.74
CA ILE A 375 15.67 -25.74 -2.10
C ILE A 375 16.75 -26.64 -2.71
N ALA A 376 18.03 -26.26 -2.62
CA ALA A 376 19.14 -27.03 -3.16
C ALA A 376 19.30 -28.41 -2.48
N ALA A 377 18.92 -28.52 -1.21
CA ALA A 377 18.91 -29.80 -0.48
C ALA A 377 17.79 -30.76 -0.96
N GLY A 378 16.79 -30.26 -1.69
CA GLY A 378 15.70 -31.05 -2.24
C GLY A 378 14.61 -31.34 -1.22
N PRO A 379 13.61 -30.46 -1.05
CA PRO A 379 12.51 -30.69 -0.10
C PRO A 379 11.74 -31.97 -0.42
N THR A 380 11.47 -32.76 0.62
CA THR A 380 10.72 -34.02 0.51
C THR A 380 9.26 -33.89 0.86
N GLU A 381 8.89 -32.86 1.63
CA GLU A 381 7.50 -32.59 1.99
C GLU A 381 6.78 -31.83 0.88
N LYS A 382 5.47 -32.05 0.79
CA LYS A 382 4.59 -31.43 -0.19
C LYS A 382 3.27 -31.06 0.45
N ASP A 383 2.63 -30.02 -0.07
CA ASP A 383 1.28 -29.64 0.32
C ASP A 383 0.23 -30.59 -0.30
N ALA A 384 -1.05 -30.24 -0.14
CA ALA A 384 -2.16 -31.03 -0.67
C ALA A 384 -2.23 -31.05 -2.21
N PHE A 385 -1.50 -30.17 -2.89
CA PHE A 385 -1.49 -29.99 -4.34
C PHE A 385 -0.17 -30.43 -4.99
N GLY A 386 0.77 -30.93 -4.19
CA GLY A 386 2.06 -31.46 -4.65
C GLY A 386 3.17 -30.43 -4.73
N VAL A 387 2.93 -29.18 -4.31
CA VAL A 387 3.93 -28.13 -4.24
C VAL A 387 4.95 -28.47 -3.14
N PRO A 388 6.27 -28.40 -3.41
CA PRO A 388 7.27 -28.68 -2.40
C PRO A 388 7.21 -27.68 -1.23
N VAL A 389 7.24 -28.20 -0.01
CA VAL A 389 7.21 -27.41 1.23
C VAL A 389 8.57 -27.48 1.91
N LEU A 390 9.15 -26.32 2.18
CA LEU A 390 10.36 -26.16 2.99
C LEU A 390 9.99 -26.18 4.46
N SER A 391 10.80 -26.80 5.33
CA SER A 391 10.50 -26.78 6.76
C SER A 391 10.79 -25.39 7.34
N LEU A 392 9.94 -24.92 8.28
CA LEU A 392 10.11 -23.61 8.90
C LEU A 392 11.52 -23.42 9.49
N GLU A 393 12.05 -24.44 10.19
CA GLU A 393 13.41 -24.42 10.75
C GLU A 393 14.49 -24.20 9.69
N SER A 394 14.32 -24.78 8.50
CA SER A 394 15.32 -24.69 7.43
C SER A 394 15.40 -23.33 6.76
N VAL A 395 14.37 -22.48 6.90
CA VAL A 395 14.26 -21.20 6.18
C VAL A 395 14.16 -19.99 7.11
N MET A 396 13.65 -20.17 8.32
CA MET A 396 13.48 -19.10 9.30
C MET A 396 14.84 -18.63 9.81
N GLU A 397 15.01 -17.32 9.84
CA GLU A 397 16.12 -16.69 10.55
C GLU A 397 15.83 -16.61 12.04
N THR A 398 14.72 -15.97 12.39
CA THR A 398 14.26 -15.79 13.78
C THR A 398 12.83 -15.29 13.81
N GLN A 399 12.27 -15.16 15.02
CA GLN A 399 11.04 -14.41 15.28
C GLN A 399 11.32 -13.31 16.29
N VAL A 400 10.59 -12.20 16.19
CA VAL A 400 10.64 -11.11 17.18
C VAL A 400 9.21 -10.84 17.66
N GLU A 401 8.99 -10.99 18.96
CA GLU A 401 7.70 -10.65 19.58
C GLU A 401 7.56 -9.13 19.61
N LEU A 402 6.57 -8.60 18.89
CA LEU A 402 6.35 -7.15 18.80
C LEU A 402 5.12 -6.73 19.57
N GLY A 403 4.04 -7.49 19.59
CA GLY A 403 2.79 -7.11 20.24
C GLY A 403 1.57 -7.62 19.50
N LEU A 404 0.38 -7.13 19.85
CA LEU A 404 -0.85 -7.67 19.30
C LEU A 404 -1.16 -7.10 17.91
N GLY A 405 -1.35 -7.99 16.93
CA GLY A 405 -1.76 -7.64 15.58
C GLY A 405 -0.65 -7.08 14.67
N PRO A 406 0.54 -7.69 14.58
CA PRO A 406 1.57 -7.22 13.65
C PRO A 406 1.11 -7.41 12.19
N LEU A 407 1.04 -6.32 11.42
CA LEU A 407 0.54 -6.35 10.04
C LEU A 407 1.65 -6.09 9.00
N HIS A 408 2.17 -4.87 8.89
CA HIS A 408 3.10 -4.47 7.82
C HIS A 408 4.39 -3.89 8.38
N THR A 409 5.49 -4.06 7.65
CA THR A 409 6.82 -3.59 8.04
C THR A 409 7.45 -2.69 6.97
N VAL A 410 7.99 -1.55 7.37
CA VAL A 410 8.83 -0.68 6.53
C VAL A 410 10.20 -0.44 7.19
N PHE A 411 11.18 0.04 6.42
CA PHE A 411 12.58 0.12 6.84
C PHE A 411 13.14 1.55 6.82
N ASP A 412 14.22 1.79 7.58
CA ASP A 412 14.97 3.06 7.54
C ASP A 412 16.45 2.88 7.17
N ASP A 413 17.14 4.02 7.05
CA ASP A 413 18.56 4.16 6.74
C ASP A 413 19.52 3.70 7.87
N GLN A 414 18.97 3.39 9.05
CA GLN A 414 19.72 3.07 10.27
C GLN A 414 19.64 1.59 10.65
N GLY A 415 18.99 0.77 9.82
CA GLY A 415 18.81 -0.67 10.02
C GLY A 415 17.73 -1.02 11.06
N TYR A 416 16.81 -0.09 11.33
CA TYR A 416 15.57 -0.41 12.03
C TYR A 416 14.47 -0.80 11.05
N ALA A 417 13.57 -1.62 11.55
CA ALA A 417 12.30 -1.93 10.93
C ALA A 417 11.17 -1.40 11.82
N TYR A 418 10.06 -1.03 11.19
CA TYR A 418 8.88 -0.46 11.83
C TYR A 418 7.68 -1.29 11.45
N THR A 419 7.04 -1.92 12.43
CA THR A 419 5.88 -2.78 12.18
C THR A 419 4.62 -2.20 12.81
N SER A 420 3.51 -2.20 12.06
CA SER A 420 2.21 -1.78 12.58
C SER A 420 1.60 -2.85 13.49
N LEU A 421 1.10 -2.43 14.65
CA LEU A 421 0.40 -3.30 15.60
C LEU A 421 -1.07 -2.86 15.67
N PHE A 422 -1.92 -3.57 14.93
CA PHE A 422 -3.32 -3.21 14.75
C PHE A 422 -4.11 -3.18 16.07
N LEU A 423 -3.92 -4.19 16.93
CA LEU A 423 -4.68 -4.32 18.18
C LEU A 423 -4.08 -3.49 19.31
N ASP A 424 -2.75 -3.39 19.38
CA ASP A 424 -2.09 -2.48 20.32
C ASP A 424 -2.26 -1.00 19.92
N SER A 425 -2.66 -0.73 18.67
CA SER A 425 -2.74 0.61 18.08
C SER A 425 -1.42 1.36 18.23
N ALA A 426 -0.34 0.74 17.77
CA ALA A 426 1.02 1.25 17.90
C ALA A 426 1.89 0.92 16.69
N VAL A 427 2.97 1.68 16.51
CA VAL A 427 4.08 1.33 15.60
C VAL A 427 5.24 0.81 16.45
N ALA A 428 5.65 -0.43 16.21
CA ALA A 428 6.79 -1.05 16.86
C ALA A 428 8.06 -0.78 16.07
N ARG A 429 9.03 -0.07 16.67
CA ARG A 429 10.40 0.02 16.14
C ARG A 429 11.20 -1.16 16.68
N TRP A 430 11.88 -1.90 15.81
CA TRP A 430 12.73 -3.02 16.18
C TRP A 430 14.00 -3.06 15.32
N SER A 431 15.07 -3.68 15.82
CA SER A 431 16.37 -3.72 15.14
C SER A 431 16.53 -4.99 14.29
N ILE A 432 17.03 -4.82 13.06
CA ILE A 432 17.44 -5.92 12.20
C ILE A 432 18.82 -6.38 12.67
N GLY A 433 18.86 -7.57 13.28
CA GLY A 433 20.04 -8.09 13.98
C GLY A 433 21.13 -8.70 13.09
N ALA A 434 21.02 -8.56 11.76
CA ALA A 434 21.94 -9.15 10.80
C ALA A 434 23.12 -8.22 10.45
N GLU A 435 24.16 -8.81 9.85
CA GLU A 435 25.32 -8.06 9.35
C GLU A 435 24.92 -6.99 8.34
N GLY A 436 25.52 -5.81 8.47
CA GLY A 436 25.20 -4.67 7.62
C GLY A 436 23.91 -3.93 7.99
N TYR A 437 23.23 -4.33 9.05
CA TYR A 437 22.16 -3.55 9.70
C TYR A 437 22.59 -3.15 11.11
N ARG A 438 22.04 -3.79 12.14
CA ARG A 438 22.32 -3.50 13.56
C ARG A 438 22.73 -4.76 14.33
N PRO A 439 23.80 -5.46 13.93
CA PRO A 439 24.23 -6.68 14.62
C PRO A 439 24.60 -6.43 16.09
N GLN A 440 25.06 -5.22 16.43
CA GLN A 440 25.34 -4.81 17.81
C GLN A 440 24.09 -4.78 18.70
N ASP A 441 22.91 -4.60 18.11
CA ASP A 441 21.64 -4.56 18.84
C ASP A 441 20.96 -5.93 18.90
N GLY A 442 21.24 -6.82 17.94
CA GLY A 442 20.54 -8.08 17.75
C GLY A 442 19.11 -7.89 17.23
N TRP A 443 18.37 -8.98 17.08
CA TRP A 443 16.97 -8.95 16.67
C TRP A 443 16.09 -8.67 17.90
N LYS A 444 15.59 -7.44 18.05
CA LYS A 444 14.81 -7.05 19.25
C LYS A 444 13.88 -5.87 19.01
N LEU A 445 12.77 -5.85 19.73
CA LEU A 445 11.93 -4.66 19.90
C LEU A 445 12.73 -3.55 20.62
N ILE A 446 12.60 -2.32 20.14
CA ILE A 446 13.25 -1.12 20.69
C ILE A 446 12.23 -0.24 21.40
N ASN A 447 11.15 0.15 20.72
CA ASN A 447 10.06 0.92 21.31
C ASN A 447 8.72 0.62 20.63
N LYS A 448 7.65 1.11 21.25
CA LYS A 448 6.33 1.23 20.64
C LYS A 448 5.89 2.69 20.68
N THR A 449 5.47 3.22 19.55
CA THR A 449 4.88 4.55 19.43
C THR A 449 3.36 4.41 19.31
N PRO A 450 2.56 4.85 20.30
CA PRO A 450 1.11 4.80 20.18
C PRO A 450 0.59 5.66 19.02
N VAL A 451 -0.33 5.11 18.24
CA VAL A 451 -1.01 5.76 17.11
C VAL A 451 -2.53 5.66 17.26
N GLN A 452 -3.29 6.45 16.51
CA GLN A 452 -4.71 6.68 16.73
C GLN A 452 -5.54 6.57 15.45
N TYR A 453 -6.29 5.49 15.25
CA TYR A 453 -6.21 4.19 15.91
C TYR A 453 -6.27 3.04 14.91
N ASN A 454 -5.81 1.87 15.34
CA ASN A 454 -5.85 0.64 14.57
C ASN A 454 -5.11 0.82 13.24
N VAL A 455 -3.79 0.91 13.33
CA VAL A 455 -2.91 1.10 12.18
C VAL A 455 -2.94 -0.11 11.25
N GLY A 456 -3.14 0.15 9.96
CA GLY A 456 -2.95 -0.82 8.87
C GLY A 456 -1.52 -0.79 8.38
N HIS A 457 -1.28 -0.30 7.16
CA HIS A 457 0.08 -0.11 6.65
C HIS A 457 0.81 1.07 7.30
N LEU A 458 2.10 1.10 7.02
CA LEU A 458 3.04 2.19 7.26
C LEU A 458 3.67 2.59 5.93
N ALA A 459 4.08 3.84 5.79
CA ALA A 459 4.93 4.29 4.69
C ALA A 459 6.10 5.10 5.26
N ALA A 460 7.33 4.61 5.10
CA ALA A 460 8.54 5.36 5.44
C ALA A 460 9.09 6.06 4.18
N ALA A 461 9.80 7.18 4.35
CA ALA A 461 10.41 7.85 3.20
C ALA A 461 11.41 6.90 2.53
N GLU A 462 11.13 6.57 1.27
CA GLU A 462 11.89 5.61 0.45
C GLU A 462 12.00 4.21 1.10
N GLY A 463 11.07 3.86 2.00
CA GLY A 463 11.14 2.69 2.86
C GLY A 463 11.23 1.33 2.17
N ASP A 464 10.71 1.22 0.95
CA ASP A 464 10.73 -0.02 0.17
C ASP A 464 11.90 -0.10 -0.82
N THR A 465 12.72 0.94 -0.91
CA THR A 465 13.86 0.96 -1.84
C THR A 465 15.04 0.15 -1.32
N ALA A 466 16.06 -0.05 -2.16
CA ALA A 466 17.32 -0.64 -1.72
C ALA A 466 18.12 0.30 -0.79
N THR A 467 17.82 1.60 -0.80
CA THR A 467 18.43 2.60 0.10
C THR A 467 17.38 3.51 0.75
N PRO A 468 16.63 3.03 1.76
CA PRO A 468 15.68 3.86 2.48
C PRO A 468 16.34 5.12 3.04
N ASP A 469 15.65 6.25 2.97
CA ASP A 469 16.12 7.54 3.52
C ASP A 469 15.73 7.70 5.00
N GLY A 470 14.64 7.07 5.42
CA GLY A 470 14.16 7.14 6.80
C GLY A 470 13.56 8.50 7.14
N ARG A 471 13.93 9.06 8.31
CA ARG A 471 13.49 10.37 8.85
C ARG A 471 12.00 10.52 9.17
N PHE A 472 11.10 10.20 8.25
CA PHE A 472 9.66 10.28 8.42
C PHE A 472 9.00 8.94 8.12
N LEU A 473 7.96 8.65 8.89
CA LEU A 473 7.06 7.53 8.70
C LEU A 473 5.62 8.01 8.80
N VAL A 474 4.72 7.50 7.98
CA VAL A 474 3.28 7.75 8.07
C VAL A 474 2.59 6.47 8.50
N ALA A 475 1.80 6.54 9.57
CA ALA A 475 0.92 5.46 9.99
C ALA A 475 -0.49 5.66 9.42
N LEU A 476 -0.99 4.68 8.65
CA LEU A 476 -2.31 4.75 8.02
C LEU A 476 -3.35 4.12 8.94
N ASN A 477 -3.91 4.94 9.84
CA ASN A 477 -4.85 4.48 10.86
C ASN A 477 -6.27 4.36 10.32
N LYS A 478 -6.93 3.24 10.65
CA LYS A 478 -8.25 2.92 10.13
C LYS A 478 -9.38 3.67 10.82
N TRP A 479 -9.20 4.08 12.08
CA TRP A 479 -10.22 4.80 12.84
C TRP A 479 -9.70 6.12 13.39
N SER A 480 -10.43 7.22 13.19
CA SER A 480 -10.09 8.50 13.83
C SER A 480 -10.77 8.75 15.17
N VAL A 481 -11.89 8.08 15.46
CA VAL A 481 -12.70 8.19 16.70
C VAL A 481 -12.84 9.63 17.23
N ASP A 482 -11.96 10.08 18.13
CA ASP A 482 -11.98 11.35 18.85
C ASP A 482 -10.90 12.35 18.40
N ARG A 483 -10.11 12.03 17.37
CA ARG A 483 -9.00 12.87 16.88
C ARG A 483 -9.43 14.15 16.20
N PHE A 484 -10.66 14.20 15.70
CA PHE A 484 -11.19 15.35 14.96
C PHE A 484 -12.58 15.75 15.49
N LEU A 485 -13.00 16.96 15.13
CA LEU A 485 -14.39 17.37 15.33
C LEU A 485 -15.33 16.38 14.64
N THR A 486 -16.31 15.85 15.37
CA THR A 486 -17.26 14.89 14.82
C THR A 486 -18.13 15.53 13.74
N THR A 487 -18.03 15.01 12.51
CA THR A 487 -18.77 15.50 11.33
C THR A 487 -19.98 14.65 10.96
N GLY A 488 -20.29 13.61 11.73
CA GLY A 488 -21.37 12.67 11.45
C GLY A 488 -20.99 11.23 11.79
N PRO A 489 -21.80 10.24 11.36
CA PRO A 489 -21.55 8.83 11.66
C PRO A 489 -20.38 8.23 10.87
N LEU A 490 -20.07 8.77 9.68
CA LEU A 490 -18.89 8.39 8.90
C LEU A 490 -17.74 9.30 9.28
N LEU A 491 -16.79 8.77 10.03
CA LEU A 491 -15.58 9.46 10.45
C LEU A 491 -14.49 9.35 9.37
N PRO A 492 -13.55 10.31 9.29
CA PRO A 492 -12.38 10.16 8.44
C PRO A 492 -11.44 9.07 8.95
N GLN A 493 -10.54 8.64 8.08
CA GLN A 493 -9.31 7.92 8.44
C GLN A 493 -8.26 8.93 8.92
N ASN A 494 -7.22 8.45 9.62
CA ASN A 494 -6.19 9.33 10.19
C ASN A 494 -4.78 8.90 9.75
N LEU A 495 -4.17 9.66 8.86
CA LEU A 495 -2.77 9.47 8.51
C LEU A 495 -1.90 10.25 9.49
N GLN A 496 -1.11 9.55 10.29
CA GLN A 496 -0.25 10.19 11.29
C GLN A 496 1.20 10.23 10.85
N LEU A 497 1.75 11.43 10.73
CA LEU A 497 3.17 11.63 10.47
C LEU A 497 3.97 11.42 11.75
N ILE A 498 5.04 10.65 11.67
CA ILE A 498 5.94 10.29 12.76
C ILE A 498 7.37 10.67 12.37
N ASP A 499 8.06 11.38 13.24
CA ASP A 499 9.50 11.59 13.15
C ASP A 499 10.23 10.36 13.68
N ILE A 500 10.99 9.73 12.79
CA ILE A 500 11.82 8.56 13.07
C ILE A 500 13.33 8.85 12.87
N SER A 501 13.71 10.10 12.65
CA SER A 501 15.11 10.50 12.38
C SER A 501 16.08 10.18 13.51
N GLN A 502 15.59 10.13 14.75
CA GLN A 502 16.42 9.85 15.92
C GLN A 502 16.48 8.35 16.21
N PRO A 503 17.66 7.79 16.54
CA PRO A 503 17.81 6.39 16.88
C PRO A 503 17.22 6.08 18.26
N GLY A 504 17.14 4.77 18.58
CA GLY A 504 16.69 4.30 19.88
C GLY A 504 15.18 4.45 20.08
N ASP A 505 14.76 4.91 21.25
CA ASP A 505 13.35 5.04 21.64
C ASP A 505 12.72 6.40 21.32
N LYS A 506 13.48 7.28 20.66
CA LYS A 506 13.04 8.64 20.34
C LYS A 506 12.22 8.66 19.05
N THR A 507 10.92 8.69 19.20
CA THR A 507 9.93 8.90 18.13
C THR A 507 8.92 9.96 18.56
N GLN A 508 8.37 10.70 17.61
CA GLN A 508 7.34 11.71 17.90
C GLN A 508 6.28 11.75 16.80
N ILE A 509 5.00 11.70 17.18
CA ILE A 509 3.89 12.06 16.29
C ILE A 509 3.93 13.56 16.03
N LEU A 510 3.95 13.95 14.75
CA LEU A 510 4.06 15.33 14.31
C LEU A 510 2.73 15.90 13.80
N TYR A 511 1.88 15.07 13.18
CA TYR A 511 0.70 15.57 12.49
C TYR A 511 -0.38 14.48 12.35
N ASP A 512 -1.64 14.91 12.42
CA ASP A 512 -2.82 14.08 12.13
C ASP A 512 -3.52 14.62 10.87
N LEU A 513 -3.52 13.85 9.79
CA LEU A 513 -4.17 14.20 8.52
C LEU A 513 -5.50 13.43 8.39
N PRO A 514 -6.66 14.10 8.50
CA PRO A 514 -7.94 13.46 8.24
C PRO A 514 -8.12 13.21 6.74
N ILE A 515 -8.43 11.96 6.36
CA ILE A 515 -8.83 11.58 5.00
C ILE A 515 -10.31 11.19 5.01
N THR A 516 -11.13 11.87 4.22
CA THR A 516 -12.59 11.65 4.18
C THR A 516 -13.01 10.89 2.93
N GLY A 517 -14.02 10.02 3.05
CA GLY A 517 -14.68 9.38 1.89
C GLY A 517 -13.88 8.26 1.23
N ALA A 518 -12.78 7.84 1.85
CA ALA A 518 -11.80 6.90 1.33
C ALA A 518 -11.09 6.24 2.52
N GLU A 519 -10.77 4.95 2.44
CA GLU A 519 -9.85 4.30 3.38
C GLU A 519 -8.50 4.03 2.69
N PRO A 520 -7.48 4.89 2.85
CA PRO A 520 -6.15 4.55 2.36
C PRO A 520 -5.65 3.24 2.97
N HIS A 521 -5.15 2.36 2.11
CA HIS A 521 -4.56 1.07 2.48
C HIS A 521 -3.06 1.18 2.58
N TYR A 522 -2.39 1.65 1.53
CA TYR A 522 -0.96 1.92 1.44
C TYR A 522 -0.68 3.29 0.85
#